data_AF-A0A9W9YZC2-F1
#
_entry.id   AF-A0A9W9YZC2-F1
#
_cell.length_a   1.000
_cell.length_b   1.000
_cell.length_c   1.000
_cell.angle_alpha   90.00
_cell.angle_beta   90.00
_cell.angle_gamma   90.00
#
_symmetry.space_group_name_H-M   'P 1'
#
loop_
_entity.id
_entity.type
_entity.pdbx_description
1 polymer ?
#
loop_
_entity_poly.entity_id
_entity_poly.type
_entity_poly.pdbx_seq_one_letter_code
_entity_poly.pdbx_strand_id
1 'polypeptide(L)'
;MGRGTHISVFFGIMRGHCDALLRWPFRSQVTIMLLDQNNVEDVHEYFRPDPTSSSFQRPRRETNTRNGYPMFCSLAELNNHAYVRDDTMFLKIIVDTTDL
;
A
#
# COMPACT_ATOMS: atom_id res chain seq x y z
N MET A 1 -3.69 -12.44 -12.69
CA MET A 1 -4.76 -13.04 -11.85
C MET A 1 -5.33 -11.94 -10.95
N GLY A 2 -6.63 -11.98 -10.61
CA GLY A 2 -7.31 -10.97 -9.76
C GLY A 2 -8.22 -9.96 -10.49
N ARG A 3 -8.04 -9.75 -11.81
CA ARG A 3 -8.86 -8.82 -12.60
C ARG A 3 -10.34 -9.22 -12.56
N GLY A 4 -11.20 -8.29 -12.14
CA GLY A 4 -12.65 -8.50 -12.05
C GLY A 4 -13.11 -9.32 -10.85
N THR A 5 -12.18 -9.78 -10.00
CA THR A 5 -12.51 -10.61 -8.83
C THR A 5 -11.95 -10.04 -7.52
N HIS A 6 -10.96 -9.16 -7.58
CA HIS A 6 -10.30 -8.56 -6.42
C HIS A 6 -10.12 -7.06 -6.59
N ILE A 7 -10.03 -6.37 -5.47
CA ILE A 7 -9.41 -5.06 -5.37
C ILE A 7 -7.89 -5.25 -5.37
N SER A 8 -7.21 -4.47 -6.21
CA SER A 8 -5.73 -4.42 -6.23
C SER A 8 -5.27 -3.11 -5.62
N VAL A 9 -4.29 -3.16 -4.71
CA VAL A 9 -3.70 -1.96 -4.09
C VAL A 9 -2.21 -1.92 -4.36
N PHE A 10 -1.71 -0.74 -4.76
CA PHE A 10 -0.31 -0.54 -5.07
C PHE A 10 0.26 0.69 -4.37
N PHE A 11 1.49 0.54 -3.90
CA PHE A 11 2.33 1.58 -3.32
C PHE A 11 3.35 2.05 -4.36
N GLY A 12 3.50 3.36 -4.49
CA GLY A 12 4.48 3.97 -5.39
C GLY A 12 5.25 5.07 -4.68
N ILE A 13 6.57 5.04 -4.80
CA ILE A 13 7.41 6.14 -4.33
C ILE A 13 7.38 7.26 -5.37
N MET A 14 7.10 8.47 -4.91
CA MET A 14 7.13 9.69 -5.71
C MET A 14 8.42 10.47 -5.43
N ARG A 15 8.87 11.22 -6.43
CA ARG A 15 9.98 12.15 -6.28
C ARG A 15 9.62 13.28 -5.32
N GLY A 16 10.38 13.42 -4.25
CA GLY A 16 10.25 14.49 -3.27
C GLY A 16 11.27 15.62 -3.49
N HIS A 17 10.94 16.80 -2.97
CA HIS A 17 11.83 17.97 -3.01
C HIS A 17 13.11 17.76 -2.19
N CYS A 18 13.03 16.98 -1.12
CA CYS A 18 14.13 16.71 -0.18
C CYS A 18 14.82 15.35 -0.43
N ASP A 19 14.60 14.70 -1.58
CA ASP A 19 15.16 13.36 -1.87
C ASP A 19 16.69 13.29 -1.77
N ALA A 20 17.39 14.42 -1.94
CA ALA A 20 18.84 14.51 -1.79
C ALA A 20 19.32 14.38 -0.34
N LEU A 21 18.42 14.61 0.63
CA LEU A 21 18.70 14.55 2.07
C LEU A 21 18.25 13.23 2.69
N LEU A 22 17.46 12.43 1.97
CA LEU A 22 16.92 11.16 2.46
C LEU A 22 17.88 9.99 2.18
N ARG A 23 17.84 8.96 3.04
CA ARG A 23 18.54 7.70 2.81
C ARG A 23 17.85 6.90 1.70
N TRP A 24 18.66 6.26 0.85
CA TRP A 24 18.18 5.40 -0.24
C TRP A 24 18.91 4.05 -0.25
N PRO A 25 18.28 2.94 -0.72
CA PRO A 25 16.88 2.84 -1.14
C PRO A 25 15.89 3.02 0.03
N PHE A 26 14.60 3.20 -0.26
CA PHE A 26 13.54 3.22 0.74
C PHE A 26 13.45 1.86 1.44
N ARG A 27 13.40 1.85 2.77
CA ARG A 27 13.50 0.63 3.61
C ARG A 27 12.39 0.50 4.66
N SER A 28 11.60 1.54 4.86
CA SER A 28 10.51 1.53 5.84
C SER A 28 9.50 0.46 5.52
N GLN A 29 9.16 -0.37 6.50
CA GLN A 29 8.06 -1.33 6.37
C GLN A 29 6.76 -0.57 6.07
N VAL A 30 5.96 -1.09 5.16
CA VAL A 30 4.67 -0.51 4.78
C VAL A 30 3.58 -1.51 5.10
N THR A 31 2.56 -1.05 5.83
CA THR A 31 1.32 -1.78 6.07
C THR A 31 0.19 -1.07 5.33
N ILE A 32 -0.60 -1.83 4.57
CA ILE A 32 -1.78 -1.38 3.83
C ILE A 32 -2.99 -2.09 4.43
N MET A 33 -4.03 -1.33 4.74
CA MET A 33 -5.25 -1.85 5.38
C MET A 33 -6.48 -1.33 4.65
N LEU A 34 -7.44 -2.21 4.39
CA LEU A 34 -8.83 -1.83 4.12
C LEU A 34 -9.59 -1.94 5.44
N LEU A 35 -10.10 -0.80 5.89
CA LEU A 35 -10.75 -0.70 7.19
C LEU A 35 -12.17 -1.24 7.14
N ASP A 36 -12.51 -2.10 8.09
CA ASP A 36 -13.89 -2.43 8.40
C ASP A 36 -14.51 -1.30 9.22
N GLN A 37 -15.58 -0.69 8.71
CA GLN A 37 -16.22 0.45 9.37
C GLN A 37 -17.00 0.07 10.64
N ASN A 38 -17.10 -1.23 10.94
CA ASN A 38 -17.58 -1.75 12.23
C ASN A 38 -16.44 -2.05 13.22
N ASN A 39 -15.18 -1.86 12.82
CA ASN A 39 -13.97 -2.20 13.59
C ASN A 39 -13.93 -3.67 14.07
N VAL A 40 -14.46 -4.62 13.28
CA VAL A 40 -14.39 -6.05 13.61
C VAL A 40 -13.08 -6.63 13.11
N GLU A 41 -12.82 -6.54 11.81
CA GLU A 41 -11.64 -7.12 11.19
C GLU A 41 -11.23 -6.34 9.94
N ASP A 42 -10.02 -5.77 9.96
CA ASP A 42 -9.46 -5.09 8.81
C ASP A 42 -8.70 -6.09 7.91
N VAL A 43 -8.88 -5.98 6.59
CA VAL A 43 -7.99 -6.67 5.65
C VAL A 43 -6.66 -5.93 5.65
N HIS A 44 -5.57 -6.62 5.93
CA HIS A 44 -4.26 -6.01 6.01
C HIS A 44 -3.18 -6.84 5.31
N GLU A 45 -2.28 -6.14 4.64
CA GLU A 45 -1.06 -6.70 4.06
C GLU A 45 0.12 -5.80 4.42
N TYR A 46 1.30 -6.38 4.57
CA TYR A 46 2.51 -5.60 4.79
C TYR A 46 3.69 -6.14 3.99
N PHE A 47 4.59 -5.24 3.62
CA PHE A 47 5.85 -5.61 2.99
C PHE A 47 7.01 -4.83 3.56
N ARG A 48 8.17 -5.49 3.53
CA ARG A 48 9.47 -4.83 3.69
C ARG A 48 10.05 -4.55 2.30
N PRO A 49 10.40 -3.30 1.98
CA PRO A 49 10.98 -2.95 0.69
C PRO A 49 12.23 -3.78 0.37
N ASP A 50 12.26 -4.42 -0.80
CA ASP A 50 13.45 -5.08 -1.32
C ASP A 50 14.44 -4.01 -1.83
N PRO A 51 15.64 -3.87 -1.23
CA PRO A 51 16.60 -2.85 -1.62
C PRO A 51 17.17 -3.03 -3.03
N THR A 52 16.96 -4.18 -3.67
CA THR A 52 17.39 -4.45 -5.05
C THR A 52 16.30 -4.09 -6.08
N SER A 53 15.05 -3.95 -5.65
CA SER A 53 13.93 -3.63 -6.53
C SER A 53 13.98 -2.16 -6.98
N SER A 54 13.70 -1.95 -8.27
CA SER A 54 13.62 -0.62 -8.87
C SER A 54 12.51 0.25 -8.28
N SER A 55 11.47 -0.37 -7.70
CA SER A 55 10.33 0.34 -7.08
C SER A 55 10.74 1.19 -5.87
N PHE A 56 11.84 0.82 -5.20
CA PHE A 56 12.26 1.43 -3.92
C PHE A 56 13.55 2.26 -4.02
N GLN A 57 14.12 2.39 -5.22
CA GLN A 57 15.30 3.23 -5.45
C GLN A 57 14.94 4.72 -5.39
N ARG A 58 15.97 5.57 -5.30
CA ARG A 58 15.78 7.02 -5.41
C ARG A 58 15.08 7.37 -6.73
N PRO A 59 13.93 8.07 -6.71
CA PRO A 59 13.21 8.44 -7.91
C PRO A 59 14.05 9.26 -8.88
N ARG A 60 14.11 8.80 -10.13
CA ARG A 60 14.68 9.54 -11.27
C ARG A 60 13.60 10.19 -12.13
N ARG A 61 12.37 9.71 -12.01
CA ARG A 61 11.15 10.23 -12.65
C ARG A 61 10.18 10.67 -11.55
N GLU A 62 9.02 11.19 -11.92
CA GLU A 62 7.99 11.61 -10.97
C GLU A 62 7.56 10.46 -10.04
N THR A 63 7.41 9.25 -10.58
CA THR A 63 7.04 8.05 -9.82
C THR A 63 7.90 6.86 -10.21
N ASN A 64 8.25 6.00 -9.25
CA ASN A 64 8.83 4.69 -9.53
C ASN A 64 7.78 3.70 -10.03
N THR A 65 8.24 2.51 -10.46
CA THR A 65 7.38 1.34 -10.63
C THR A 65 6.64 1.04 -9.33
N ARG A 66 5.34 0.75 -9.42
CA ARG A 66 4.51 0.49 -8.24
C ARG A 66 4.73 -0.94 -7.74
N ASN A 67 4.73 -1.13 -6.43
CA ASN A 67 4.77 -2.43 -5.76
C ASN A 67 3.49 -2.63 -4.94
N GLY A 68 2.90 -3.82 -4.91
CA GLY A 68 1.70 -4.03 -4.12
C GLY A 68 1.06 -5.39 -4.35
N TYR A 69 -0.25 -5.46 -4.10
CA TYR A 69 -1.01 -6.69 -4.00
C TYR A 69 -2.10 -6.71 -5.06
N PRO A 70 -1.90 -7.44 -6.18
CA PRO A 70 -2.92 -7.58 -7.22
C PRO A 70 -4.21 -8.25 -6.74
N MET A 71 -4.14 -9.01 -5.64
CA MET A 71 -5.26 -9.73 -5.03
C MET A 71 -5.40 -9.34 -3.56
N PHE A 72 -5.42 -8.04 -3.26
CA PHE A 72 -5.42 -7.51 -1.88
C PHE A 72 -6.67 -7.91 -1.09
N CYS A 73 -7.85 -7.74 -1.70
CA CYS A 73 -9.13 -8.09 -1.09
C CYS A 73 -10.05 -8.65 -2.17
N SER A 74 -10.70 -9.79 -1.94
CA SER A 74 -11.66 -10.34 -2.90
C SER A 74 -12.93 -9.49 -2.91
N LEU A 75 -13.57 -9.33 -4.08
CA LEU A 75 -14.85 -8.61 -4.16
C LEU A 75 -15.97 -9.34 -3.40
N ALA A 76 -15.85 -10.65 -3.21
CA ALA A 76 -16.79 -11.42 -2.40
C ALA A 76 -16.70 -11.04 -0.91
N GLU A 77 -15.49 -10.77 -0.42
CA GLU A 77 -15.21 -10.39 0.98
C GLU A 77 -15.85 -9.04 1.37
N LEU A 78 -16.06 -8.15 0.40
CA LEU A 78 -16.71 -6.86 0.63
C LEU A 78 -18.13 -6.99 1.19
N ASN A 79 -18.79 -8.14 1.01
CA ASN A 79 -20.14 -8.39 1.54
C ASN A 79 -20.13 -8.99 2.95
N ASN A 80 -18.98 -9.45 3.45
CA ASN A 80 -18.88 -10.13 4.75
C ASN A 80 -18.78 -9.15 5.92
N HIS A 81 -18.19 -7.97 5.69
CA HIS A 81 -18.01 -6.92 6.70
C HIS A 81 -18.39 -5.55 6.16
N ALA A 82 -18.39 -4.51 7.00
CA ALA A 82 -18.74 -3.14 6.60
C ALA A 82 -17.55 -2.40 5.96
N TYR A 83 -16.88 -3.04 4.99
CA TYR A 83 -15.80 -2.43 4.23
C TYR A 83 -16.30 -1.29 3.33
N VAL A 84 -17.54 -1.39 2.84
CA VAL A 84 -18.24 -0.34 2.10
C VAL A 84 -19.52 0.03 2.85
N ARG A 85 -19.65 1.32 3.19
CA ARG A 85 -20.85 1.89 3.82
C ARG A 85 -21.02 3.31 3.27
N ASP A 86 -22.26 3.70 3.00
CA ASP A 86 -22.59 5.00 2.41
C ASP A 86 -21.77 5.29 1.14
N ASP A 87 -21.68 4.28 0.26
CA ASP A 87 -20.91 4.31 -1.00
C ASP A 87 -19.42 4.69 -0.83
N THR A 88 -18.85 4.41 0.35
CA THR A 88 -17.50 4.84 0.73
C THR A 88 -16.70 3.67 1.33
N MET A 89 -15.41 3.59 0.96
CA MET A 89 -14.43 2.69 1.58
C MET A 89 -13.26 3.50 2.14
N PHE A 90 -12.55 2.95 3.13
CA PHE A 90 -11.37 3.58 3.72
C PHE A 90 -10.13 2.68 3.58
N LEU A 91 -9.07 3.25 3.00
CA LEU A 91 -7.73 2.64 2.97
C LEU A 91 -6.82 3.39 3.94
N LYS A 92 -6.12 2.65 4.80
CA LYS A 92 -5.10 3.18 5.70
C LYS A 92 -3.74 2.63 5.29
N ILE A 93 -2.77 3.52 5.16
CA ILE A 93 -1.39 3.17 4.87
C ILE A 93 -0.53 3.65 6.03
N ILE A 94 0.23 2.73 6.62
CA ILE A 94 1.17 3.02 7.71
C ILE A 94 2.56 2.76 7.19
N VAL A 95 3.43 3.76 7.23
CA VAL A 95 4.85 3.64 6.91
C VAL A 95 5.61 3.72 8.23
N ASP A 96 6.40 2.70 8.54
CA ASP A 96 7.21 2.68 9.75
C ASP A 96 8.38 3.67 9.63
N THR A 97 8.35 4.70 10.47
CA THR A 97 9.37 5.75 10.55
C THR A 97 10.24 5.64 11.79
N THR A 98 10.20 4.53 12.52
CA THR A 98 10.96 4.38 13.77
C THR A 98 12.47 4.40 13.52
N ASP A 99 12.90 3.90 12.36
CA ASP A 99 14.30 3.86 11.93
C ASP A 99 14.70 5.06 11.03
N LEU A 100 13.98 6.19 11.08
CA LEU A 100 14.34 7.43 10.38
C LEU A 100 15.29 8.29 11.21
#